data_AF-A0CLJ2-F1
#
_entry.id   AF-A0CLJ2-F1
#
_cell.length_a   1.000
_cell.length_b   1.000
_cell.length_c   1.000
_cell.angle_alpha   90.00
_cell.angle_beta   90.00
_cell.angle_gamma   90.00
#
_symmetry.space_group_name_H-M   'P 1'
#
loop_
_entity.id
_entity.type
_entity.pdbx_description
1 polymer ?
#
loop_
_entity_poly.entity_id
_entity_poly.type
_entity_poly.pdbx_seq_one_letter_code
_entity_poly.pdbx_strand_id
1 'polypeptide(L)'
;MNPPQQTNPEYFPPPTYYCNKSGHQLTWKSSSGHPCAECKNKNCRSRYWCQQCSEAFCLQCMPPPLFGIMCGAGHPMKLSIVPHHVCDYCSETIQNQAHRCQICDFDVCPNCLLQKED
;
A
#
# COMPACT_ATOMS: atom_id res chain seq x y z
N MET A 1 27.49 19.85 -24.49
CA MET A 1 27.61 19.72 -23.03
C MET A 1 26.27 19.17 -22.54
N ASN A 2 26.23 17.89 -22.14
CA ASN A 2 25.02 17.30 -21.55
C ASN A 2 25.02 17.60 -20.04
N PRO A 3 23.88 17.99 -19.44
CA PRO A 3 23.79 18.21 -18.00
C PRO A 3 24.01 16.90 -17.23
N PRO A 4 24.54 16.97 -15.99
CA PRO A 4 24.80 15.80 -15.18
C PRO A 4 23.49 15.08 -14.85
N GLN A 5 23.42 13.80 -15.20
CA GLN A 5 22.33 12.91 -14.79
C GLN A 5 22.32 12.85 -13.27
N GLN A 6 21.30 13.44 -12.66
CA GLN A 6 21.03 13.30 -11.23
C GLN A 6 20.84 11.81 -10.94
N THR A 7 21.70 11.27 -10.09
CA THR A 7 21.61 9.90 -9.58
C THR A 7 20.27 9.74 -8.87
N ASN A 8 19.37 9.00 -9.53
CA ASN A 8 18.02 8.73 -9.06
C ASN A 8 18.11 8.02 -7.70
N PRO A 9 17.50 8.55 -6.62
CA PRO A 9 17.53 7.89 -5.32
C PRO A 9 16.92 6.49 -5.48
N GLU A 10 17.70 5.50 -5.08
CA GLU A 10 17.47 4.04 -5.08
C GLU A 10 16.02 3.64 -5.43
N TYR A 11 15.82 3.26 -6.70
CA TYR A 11 14.60 2.60 -7.14
C TYR A 11 14.59 1.18 -6.56
N PHE A 12 14.05 1.04 -5.34
CA PHE A 12 13.72 -0.28 -4.81
C PHE A 12 12.58 -0.84 -5.67
N PRO A 13 12.79 -1.97 -6.37
CA PRO A 13 11.73 -2.57 -7.16
C PRO A 13 10.53 -2.83 -6.23
N PRO A 14 9.30 -2.51 -6.65
CA PRO A 14 8.13 -2.76 -5.83
C PRO A 14 8.08 -4.26 -5.50
N PRO A 15 7.76 -4.62 -4.25
CA PRO A 15 7.56 -6.02 -3.90
C PRO A 15 6.56 -6.69 -4.85
N THR A 16 6.90 -7.90 -5.28
CA THR A 16 5.98 -8.74 -6.05
C THR A 16 5.07 -9.51 -5.12
N TYR A 17 3.78 -9.32 -5.31
CA TYR A 17 2.72 -9.97 -4.54
C TYR A 17 2.04 -11.03 -5.40
N TYR A 18 1.49 -12.08 -4.80
CA TYR A 18 0.86 -13.17 -5.54
C TYR A 18 -0.50 -13.54 -4.94
N CYS A 19 -1.48 -13.88 -5.77
CA CYS A 19 -2.78 -14.36 -5.28
C CYS A 19 -2.67 -15.78 -4.73
N ASN A 20 -3.42 -16.09 -3.67
CA ASN A 20 -3.40 -17.40 -3.02
C ASN A 20 -3.94 -18.55 -3.88
N LYS A 21 -4.74 -18.24 -4.91
CA LYS A 21 -5.41 -19.26 -5.73
C LYS A 21 -4.52 -19.89 -6.80
N SER A 22 -3.62 -19.12 -7.38
CA SER A 22 -2.91 -19.54 -8.61
C SER A 22 -1.49 -18.99 -8.72
N GLY A 23 -0.98 -18.31 -7.69
CA GLY A 23 0.35 -17.72 -7.73
C GLY A 23 0.49 -16.63 -8.81
N HIS A 24 -0.62 -15.99 -9.23
CA HIS A 24 -0.58 -14.91 -10.21
C HIS A 24 -0.13 -13.62 -9.54
N GLN A 25 0.69 -12.85 -10.24
CA GLN A 25 1.18 -11.58 -9.73
C GLN A 25 0.04 -10.58 -9.50
N LEU A 26 0.03 -9.97 -8.33
CA LEU A 26 -0.85 -8.88 -7.95
C LEU A 26 -0.20 -7.54 -8.26
N THR A 27 -1.03 -6.60 -8.71
CA THR A 27 -0.65 -5.21 -8.97
C THR A 27 -1.27 -4.30 -7.92
N TRP A 28 -0.50 -3.32 -7.44
CA TRP A 28 -1.03 -2.30 -6.53
C TRP A 28 -1.91 -1.31 -7.31
N LYS A 29 -3.09 -1.01 -6.78
CA LYS A 29 -4.01 0.00 -7.31
C LYS A 29 -4.46 0.94 -6.19
N SER A 30 -4.80 2.17 -6.57
CA SER A 30 -5.62 3.03 -5.71
C SER A 30 -6.92 2.30 -5.33
N SER A 31 -7.49 2.62 -4.16
CA SER A 31 -8.66 1.95 -3.60
C SER A 31 -9.70 1.66 -4.68
N SER A 32 -9.92 0.38 -4.97
CA SER A 32 -10.56 -0.02 -6.24
C SER A 32 -12.07 -0.22 -6.14
N GLY A 33 -12.67 -0.01 -4.96
CA GLY A 33 -14.12 -0.21 -4.72
C GLY A 33 -14.60 -1.66 -4.92
N HIS A 34 -13.72 -2.57 -5.34
CA HIS A 34 -14.04 -3.98 -5.56
C HIS A 34 -13.96 -4.76 -4.24
N PRO A 35 -14.92 -5.67 -3.98
CA PRO A 35 -14.88 -6.53 -2.81
C PRO A 35 -13.66 -7.45 -2.86
N CYS A 36 -13.06 -7.71 -1.70
CA CYS A 36 -11.94 -8.64 -1.63
C CYS A 36 -12.39 -10.06 -1.98
N ALA A 37 -11.62 -10.76 -2.81
CA ALA A 37 -11.89 -12.12 -3.23
C ALA A 37 -11.78 -13.15 -2.09
N GLU A 38 -11.05 -12.83 -1.02
CA GLU A 38 -10.90 -13.69 0.17
C GLU A 38 -12.04 -13.45 1.17
N CYS A 39 -12.12 -12.27 1.79
CA CYS A 39 -13.10 -12.01 2.84
C CYS A 39 -14.49 -11.59 2.34
N LYS A 40 -14.65 -11.33 1.03
CA LYS A 40 -15.90 -10.86 0.39
C LYS A 40 -16.49 -9.57 0.96
N ASN A 41 -15.78 -8.89 1.86
CA ASN A 41 -16.24 -7.64 2.46
C ASN A 41 -16.14 -6.50 1.44
N LYS A 42 -17.23 -5.75 1.24
CA LYS A 42 -17.26 -4.59 0.33
C LYS A 42 -16.58 -3.35 0.94
N ASN A 43 -16.47 -3.29 2.26
CA ASN A 43 -15.92 -2.15 2.99
C ASN A 43 -14.42 -2.31 3.29
N CYS A 44 -13.81 -3.43 2.90
CA CYS A 44 -12.37 -3.59 3.06
C CYS A 44 -11.62 -2.83 1.95
N ARG A 45 -10.52 -2.17 2.32
CA ARG A 45 -9.73 -1.37 1.37
C ARG A 45 -8.91 -2.29 0.46
N SER A 46 -9.52 -2.68 -0.66
CA SER A 46 -8.87 -3.44 -1.72
C SER A 46 -7.83 -2.58 -2.45
N ARG A 47 -6.56 -2.97 -2.32
CA ARG A 47 -5.41 -2.28 -2.93
C ARG A 47 -4.65 -3.17 -3.91
N TYR A 48 -4.90 -4.48 -3.92
CA TYR A 48 -4.31 -5.40 -4.88
C TYR A 48 -5.31 -5.82 -5.93
N TRP A 49 -4.82 -5.98 -7.16
CA TRP A 49 -5.58 -6.48 -8.29
C TRP A 49 -4.82 -7.60 -8.99
N CYS A 50 -5.45 -8.75 -9.11
CA CYS A 50 -5.01 -9.83 -9.98
C CYS A 50 -5.65 -9.64 -11.36
N GLN A 51 -4.84 -9.27 -12.36
CA GLN A 51 -5.34 -9.09 -13.72
C GLN A 51 -5.86 -10.41 -14.33
N GLN A 52 -5.21 -11.53 -14.00
CA GLN A 52 -5.53 -12.83 -14.58
C GLN A 52 -6.82 -13.44 -13.98
N CYS A 53 -7.02 -13.28 -12.67
CA CYS A 53 -8.23 -13.75 -11.99
C CYS A 53 -9.38 -12.73 -12.07
N SER A 54 -9.09 -11.48 -12.44
CA SER A 54 -10.02 -10.35 -12.31
C SER A 54 -10.57 -10.19 -10.89
N GLU A 55 -9.69 -10.34 -9.91
CA GLU A 55 -10.02 -10.35 -8.48
C GLU A 55 -9.23 -9.29 -7.70
N ALA A 56 -9.89 -8.67 -6.73
CA ALA A 56 -9.28 -7.68 -5.85
C ALA A 56 -8.95 -8.29 -4.48
N PHE A 57 -7.88 -7.82 -3.83
CA PHE A 57 -7.50 -8.26 -2.49
C PHE A 57 -7.24 -7.07 -1.58
N CYS A 58 -7.74 -7.15 -0.34
CA CYS A 58 -7.56 -6.11 0.67
C CYS A 58 -6.32 -6.33 1.49
N LEU A 59 -5.90 -5.26 2.17
CA LEU A 59 -4.68 -5.22 2.97
C LEU A 59 -4.75 -6.10 4.23
N GLN A 60 -5.93 -6.53 4.65
CA GLN A 60 -6.07 -7.47 5.76
C GLN A 60 -5.84 -8.91 5.31
N CYS A 61 -6.39 -9.28 4.14
CA CYS A 61 -6.24 -10.64 3.59
C CYS A 61 -4.89 -10.85 2.90
N MET A 62 -4.35 -9.78 2.31
CA MET A 62 -3.05 -9.78 1.63
C MET A 62 -2.23 -8.61 2.16
N PRO A 63 -1.68 -8.71 3.37
CA PRO A 63 -0.99 -7.59 3.98
C PRO A 63 0.33 -7.26 3.26
N PRO A 64 0.56 -6.02 2.79
CA PRO A 64 1.88 -5.63 2.30
C PRO A 64 2.92 -5.79 3.42
N PRO A 65 4.14 -6.25 3.13
CA PRO A 65 5.27 -5.85 3.93
C PRO A 65 5.37 -4.33 3.82
N LEU A 66 5.24 -3.66 4.96
CA LEU A 66 5.48 -2.23 5.04
C LEU A 66 6.99 -2.10 5.23
N PHE A 67 7.70 -1.93 4.12
CA PHE A 67 9.16 -1.78 4.15
C PHE A 67 9.49 -0.33 4.48
N GLY A 68 9.61 -0.02 5.77
CA GLY A 68 9.94 1.32 6.24
C GLY A 68 8.99 2.39 5.67
N ILE A 69 9.55 3.47 5.14
CA ILE A 69 8.82 4.61 4.59
C ILE A 69 8.28 4.38 3.15
N MET A 70 8.07 3.14 2.70
CA MET A 70 7.59 2.85 1.35
C MET A 70 6.19 2.20 1.38
N CYS A 71 5.30 2.62 0.47
CA CYS A 71 4.00 1.96 0.32
C CYS A 71 4.13 0.65 -0.49
N GLY A 72 3.08 -0.17 -0.55
CA GLY A 72 3.13 -1.44 -1.29
C GLY A 72 3.30 -1.30 -2.81
N ALA A 73 3.18 -0.09 -3.37
CA ALA A 73 3.58 0.19 -4.76
C ALA A 73 5.06 0.57 -4.91
N GLY A 74 5.85 0.58 -3.84
CA GLY A 74 7.24 1.05 -3.85
C GLY A 74 7.39 2.57 -3.95
N HIS A 75 6.38 3.35 -3.53
CA HIS A 75 6.50 4.81 -3.49
C HIS A 75 6.91 5.30 -2.10
N PRO A 76 7.73 6.35 -2.01
CA PRO A 76 8.08 6.95 -0.73
C PRO A 76 6.85 7.58 -0.06
N MET A 77 6.77 7.37 1.24
CA MET A 77 5.77 7.90 2.16
C MET A 77 6.42 9.01 2.97
N LYS A 78 5.68 10.11 3.17
CA LYS A 78 6.13 11.25 3.97
C LYS A 78 5.28 11.37 5.22
N LEU A 79 5.93 11.61 6.35
CA LEU A 79 5.21 11.98 7.58
C LEU A 79 4.49 13.31 7.34
N SER A 80 3.19 13.34 7.62
CA SER A 80 2.34 14.52 7.46
C SER A 80 1.46 14.68 8.69
N ILE A 81 1.30 15.93 9.15
CA ILE A 81 0.35 16.27 10.19
C ILE A 81 -1.04 16.33 9.56
N VAL A 82 -1.95 15.50 10.06
CA VAL A 82 -3.28 15.33 9.53
C VAL A 82 -4.32 15.29 10.67
N PRO A 83 -5.32 16.18 10.67
CA PRO A 83 -6.27 16.26 11.77
C PRO A 83 -7.34 15.16 11.75
N HIS A 84 -7.72 14.65 10.57
CA HIS A 84 -8.82 13.68 10.43
C HIS A 84 -8.59 12.71 9.26
N HIS A 85 -7.62 11.81 9.38
CA HIS A 85 -7.37 10.76 8.38
C HIS A 85 -7.69 9.38 8.96
N VAL A 86 -7.93 8.42 8.07
CA VAL A 86 -8.19 7.03 8.46
C VAL A 86 -7.10 6.15 7.87
N CYS A 87 -6.44 5.38 8.73
CA CYS A 87 -5.39 4.46 8.36
C CYS A 87 -5.90 3.44 7.35
N ASP A 88 -5.27 3.35 6.19
CA ASP A 88 -5.61 2.40 5.16
C ASP A 88 -5.40 0.94 5.59
N TYR A 89 -4.50 0.73 6.54
CA TYR A 89 -4.14 -0.61 7.00
C TYR A 89 -5.11 -1.15 8.06
N CYS A 90 -5.29 -0.42 9.18
CA CYS A 90 -6.15 -0.86 10.28
C CYS A 90 -7.56 -0.27 10.29
N SER A 91 -7.86 0.68 9.40
CA SER A 91 -9.14 1.44 9.38
C SER A 91 -9.40 2.31 10.60
N GLU A 92 -8.43 2.46 11.52
CA GLU A 92 -8.55 3.36 12.67
C GLU A 92 -8.33 4.82 12.29
N THR A 93 -8.92 5.73 13.06
CA THR A 93 -8.69 7.17 12.90
C THR A 93 -7.27 7.51 13.34
N ILE A 94 -6.55 8.22 12.48
CA ILE A 94 -5.21 8.73 12.76
C ILE A 94 -5.33 10.05 13.50
N GLN A 95 -4.78 10.09 14.71
CA GLN A 95 -4.64 11.32 15.48
C GLN A 95 -3.26 11.92 15.22
N ASN A 96 -3.25 13.17 14.76
CA ASN A 96 -2.07 14.02 14.55
C ASN A 96 -1.21 13.70 13.34
N GLN A 97 -0.63 12.50 13.21
CA GLN A 97 0.39 12.25 12.19
C GLN A 97 0.21 10.92 11.45
N ALA A 98 0.33 10.96 10.12
CA ALA A 98 0.27 9.80 9.24
C ALA A 98 1.50 9.76 8.33
N HIS A 99 1.97 8.56 8.00
CA HIS A 99 2.85 8.38 6.85
C HIS A 99 1.98 8.29 5.62
N ARG A 100 2.15 9.21 4.68
CA ARG A 100 1.28 9.36 3.52
C ARG A 100 2.04 9.14 2.24
N CYS A 101 1.55 8.24 1.41
CA CYS A 101 1.92 8.16 0.01
C CYS A 101 1.04 9.12 -0.79
N GLN A 102 1.60 10.23 -1.24
CA GLN A 102 0.85 11.21 -2.05
C GLN A 102 0.47 10.68 -3.44
N ILE A 103 1.15 9.63 -3.92
CA ILE A 103 0.89 9.02 -5.23
C ILE A 103 -0.29 8.05 -5.18
N CYS A 104 -0.36 7.22 -4.12
CA CYS A 104 -1.40 6.19 -3.99
C CYS A 104 -2.59 6.62 -3.13
N ASP A 105 -2.52 7.81 -2.52
CA ASP A 105 -3.40 8.23 -1.44
C ASP A 105 -3.51 7.12 -0.38
N PHE A 106 -2.35 6.74 0.16
CA PHE A 106 -2.21 5.65 1.11
C PHE A 106 -1.63 6.19 2.41
N ASP A 107 -2.46 6.18 3.45
CA ASP A 107 -2.18 6.76 4.76
C ASP A 107 -2.04 5.65 5.79
N VAL A 108 -0.92 5.61 6.49
CA VAL A 108 -0.65 4.60 7.53
C VAL A 108 -0.33 5.28 8.85
N CYS A 109 -0.95 4.80 9.92
CA CYS A 109 -0.67 5.28 11.25
C CYS A 109 0.71 4.80 11.72
N PRO A 110 1.37 5.52 12.66
CA PRO A 110 2.68 5.12 13.17
C PRO A 110 2.73 3.68 13.69
N ASN A 111 1.67 3.22 14.36
CA ASN A 111 1.60 1.87 14.90
C ASN A 111 1.61 0.79 13.81
N CYS A 112 0.89 0.98 12.72
CA CYS A 112 0.87 0.02 11.61
C CYS A 112 2.19 0.01 10.85
N LEU A 113 2.92 1.13 10.80
CA LEU A 113 4.23 1.20 10.16
C LEU A 113 5.29 0.38 10.92
N LEU A 114 5.24 0.41 12.25
CA LEU A 114 6.25 -0.22 13.12
C LEU A 114 6.04 -1.73 13.34
N GLN A 115 4.84 -2.26 13.14
CA GLN A 115 4.51 -3.66 13.44
C GLN A 115 5.11 -4.72 12.49
N LYS A 116 6.07 -4.37 11.61
CA LYS A 116 6.55 -5.28 10.55
C LYS A 116 8.06 -5.39 10.39
N GLU A 117 8.83 -4.88 11.34
CA GLU A 117 10.26 -5.18 11.47
C GLU A 117 10.44 -6.30 12.51
N ASP A 118 10.14 -7.55 12.15
CA ASP A 118 10.56 -8.76 12.88
C ASP A 118 10.78 -9.93 11.90
#